data_AF-A0AAV4VJ05-F1
#
_entry.id   AF-A0AAV4VJ05-F1
#
_cell.length_a   1.000
_cell.length_b   1.000
_cell.length_c   1.000
_cell.angle_alpha   90.00
_cell.angle_beta   90.00
_cell.angle_gamma   90.00
#
_symmetry.space_group_name_H-M   'P 1'
#
loop_
_entity.id
_entity.type
_entity.pdbx_description
1 polymer ?
#
loop_
_entity_poly.entity_id
_entity_poly.type
_entity_poly.pdbx_seq_one_letter_code
_entity_poly.pdbx_strand_id
1 'polypeptide(L)'
;MMVLKSSPMDIVPKIRLYQMEQNSVIRDLGRGVLRNAWDGYNSALFAYGQTGSGKSWSVIGYGSNKGIVPKFCEEMFRGIEDKRRSGDTTEFEVRISMLEIYNEIVRDLLNPGGDRKKRALNRAHTIVGIHLTQKARKGNGQETAKSSIVHLVDLAGRDSVLTRLLMNALGGNSRTIMIAAISPADINYEETLSTLRYADRAKQIKTVAIVNEDPTEKLIRELRQENERLKRMLDKGAIDVPIQPGMSEEEIFKLRKKWEEEMYAAMAENDRDLQQMKQSYDDKLKISRQQKRISKIEKEKKVRPHFTNLNFDPMLSGKIVHLLKAGENIVGKTDQADIQLLGPSIQERHAIVNYLEHGGVTLEKCQSECRILLNGDPLSARALLSHCDRIMFGTTQLYVFIHPDQMKKTGKKYPDVTYEMAQEEIASKAGISVDDDDQSLDTALLNKDLIEVLPGVEEANAISEELDKKLNLK
;
A
#
# COMPACT_ATOMS: atom_id res chain seq x y z
N MET A 1 -17.14 20.63 -8.36
CA MET A 1 -16.17 19.70 -7.76
C MET A 1 -14.88 20.45 -7.50
N MET A 2 -14.40 20.47 -6.25
CA MET A 2 -13.16 21.15 -5.85
C MET A 2 -12.02 20.12 -5.79
N VAL A 3 -10.91 20.36 -6.49
CA VAL A 3 -9.74 19.47 -6.49
C VAL A 3 -8.51 20.24 -6.02
N LEU A 4 -7.79 19.69 -5.04
CA LEU A 4 -6.52 20.24 -4.55
C LEU A 4 -5.37 19.76 -5.44
N LYS A 5 -4.66 20.69 -6.09
CA LYS A 5 -3.45 20.41 -6.88
C LYS A 5 -2.27 21.08 -6.19
N SER A 6 -1.20 20.34 -5.90
CA SER A 6 0.06 20.93 -5.45
C SER A 6 0.98 21.17 -6.65
N SER A 7 1.58 22.36 -6.71
CA SER A 7 2.62 22.74 -7.67
C SER A 7 3.99 22.57 -7.02
N PRO A 8 5.07 22.21 -7.73
CA PRO A 8 6.36 21.89 -7.13
C PRO A 8 7.18 23.09 -6.62
N MET A 9 6.64 24.32 -6.60
CA MET A 9 7.48 25.53 -6.49
C MET A 9 7.00 26.62 -5.51
N ASP A 10 6.11 26.34 -4.56
CA ASP A 10 5.73 27.35 -3.55
C ASP A 10 5.73 26.77 -2.12
N ILE A 11 6.44 27.46 -1.20
CA ILE A 11 6.69 27.11 0.21
C ILE A 11 5.46 27.34 1.12
N VAL A 12 4.34 27.79 0.56
CA VAL A 12 3.05 27.92 1.26
C VAL A 12 1.97 27.36 0.35
N PRO A 13 1.16 26.34 0.75
CA PRO A 13 0.12 25.81 -0.11
C PRO A 13 -0.99 26.85 -0.29
N LYS A 14 -0.93 27.62 -1.37
CA LYS A 14 -2.07 28.42 -1.86
C LYS A 14 -3.18 27.47 -2.30
N ILE A 15 -4.26 27.40 -1.53
CA ILE A 15 -5.50 26.72 -1.93
C ILE A 15 -6.07 27.50 -3.12
N ARG A 16 -5.94 26.95 -4.33
CA ARG A 16 -6.65 27.47 -5.51
C ARG A 16 -7.93 26.67 -5.71
N LEU A 17 -9.06 27.34 -5.52
CA LEU A 17 -10.39 26.82 -5.84
C LEU A 17 -10.56 26.86 -7.36
N TYR A 18 -10.60 25.70 -8.02
CA TYR A 18 -10.98 25.61 -9.43
C TYR A 18 -12.40 25.07 -9.55
N GLN A 19 -13.27 25.80 -10.25
CA GLN A 19 -14.53 25.27 -10.72
C GLN A 19 -14.24 24.33 -11.89
N MET A 20 -14.10 23.02 -11.61
CA MET A 20 -13.77 22.04 -12.65
C MET A 20 -15.04 21.42 -13.22
N GLU A 21 -15.19 21.49 -14.53
CA GLU A 21 -16.15 20.68 -15.29
C GLU A 21 -15.72 19.22 -15.28
N GLN A 22 -16.71 18.32 -15.42
CA GLN A 22 -16.50 16.88 -15.47
C GLN A 22 -15.40 16.46 -16.45
N ASN A 23 -15.36 17.11 -17.63
CA ASN A 23 -14.36 16.86 -18.66
C ASN A 23 -12.92 17.14 -18.21
N SER A 24 -12.73 18.12 -17.33
CA SER A 24 -11.41 18.49 -16.82
C SER A 24 -10.93 17.49 -15.77
N VAL A 25 -11.83 16.94 -14.94
CA VAL A 25 -11.53 15.86 -13.99
C VAL A 25 -11.14 14.58 -14.73
N ILE A 26 -11.89 14.22 -15.77
CA ILE A 26 -11.61 13.06 -16.62
C ILE A 26 -10.25 13.24 -17.33
N ARG A 27 -9.99 14.42 -17.90
CA ARG A 27 -8.74 14.70 -18.61
C ARG A 27 -7.53 14.64 -17.67
N ASP A 28 -7.64 15.21 -16.48
CA ASP A 28 -6.49 15.35 -15.58
C ASP A 28 -6.23 14.05 -14.77
N LEU A 29 -7.28 13.37 -14.30
CA LEU A 29 -7.14 12.15 -13.48
C LEU A 29 -7.33 10.88 -14.31
N GLY A 30 -8.41 10.79 -15.09
CA GLY A 30 -8.77 9.61 -15.87
C GLY A 30 -7.70 9.22 -16.90
N ARG A 31 -7.14 10.19 -17.63
CA ARG A 31 -6.03 9.93 -18.56
C ARG A 31 -4.74 9.51 -17.87
N GLY A 32 -4.49 10.02 -16.67
CA GLY A 32 -3.34 9.60 -15.87
C GLY A 32 -3.43 8.11 -15.53
N VAL A 33 -4.59 7.66 -15.05
CA VAL A 33 -4.87 6.24 -14.78
C VAL A 33 -4.77 5.41 -16.05
N LEU A 34 -5.32 5.89 -17.17
CA LEU A 34 -5.28 5.18 -18.45
C LEU A 34 -3.84 5.03 -18.97
N ARG A 35 -3.03 6.09 -18.90
CA ARG A 35 -1.61 6.05 -19.26
C ARG A 35 -0.84 5.05 -18.40
N ASN A 36 -1.09 5.03 -17.09
CA ASN A 36 -0.48 4.03 -16.21
C ASN A 36 -0.83 2.60 -16.61
N ALA A 37 -2.09 2.35 -17.00
CA ALA A 37 -2.53 1.05 -17.48
C ALA A 37 -1.79 0.63 -18.77
N TRP A 38 -1.65 1.58 -19.73
CA TRP A 38 -0.86 1.36 -20.95
C TRP A 38 0.60 1.06 -20.68
N ASP A 39 1.19 1.74 -19.69
CA ASP A 39 2.57 1.56 -19.29
C ASP A 39 2.81 0.24 -18.52
N GLY A 40 1.74 -0.44 -18.09
CA GLY A 40 1.80 -1.71 -17.34
C GLY A 40 1.88 -1.52 -15.82
N TYR A 41 1.52 -0.34 -15.30
CA TYR A 41 1.40 -0.11 -13.87
C TYR A 41 -0.01 -0.46 -13.38
N ASN A 42 -0.08 -1.11 -12.22
CA ASN A 42 -1.35 -1.14 -11.49
C ASN A 42 -1.73 0.27 -11.09
N SER A 43 -3.02 0.58 -11.13
CA SER A 43 -3.53 1.88 -10.73
C SER A 43 -4.82 1.74 -9.97
N ALA A 44 -5.05 2.67 -9.05
CA ALA A 44 -6.31 2.76 -8.33
C ALA A 44 -6.76 4.21 -8.28
N LEU A 45 -8.05 4.42 -8.51
CA LEU A 45 -8.71 5.70 -8.32
C LEU A 45 -9.95 5.47 -7.49
N PHE A 46 -10.04 6.12 -6.34
CA PHE A 46 -11.20 6.03 -5.47
C PHE A 46 -11.71 7.40 -5.05
N ALA A 47 -13.02 7.55 -4.99
CA ALA A 47 -13.67 8.76 -4.50
C ALA A 47 -14.17 8.55 -3.06
N TYR A 48 -13.81 9.48 -2.17
CA TYR A 48 -14.10 9.45 -0.74
C TYR A 48 -14.74 10.76 -0.28
N GLY A 49 -15.72 10.66 0.62
CA GLY A 49 -16.41 11.81 1.20
C GLY A 49 -17.86 11.48 1.59
N GLN A 50 -18.56 12.44 2.18
CA GLN A 50 -19.94 12.25 2.64
C GLN A 50 -20.93 11.90 1.52
N THR A 51 -22.07 11.30 1.86
CA THR A 51 -23.17 11.11 0.90
C THR A 51 -23.64 12.45 0.35
N GLY A 52 -23.88 12.51 -0.96
CA GLY A 52 -24.25 13.75 -1.67
C GLY A 52 -23.08 14.66 -2.05
N SER A 53 -21.83 14.36 -1.67
CA SER A 53 -20.67 15.20 -2.03
C SER A 53 -20.17 15.05 -3.47
N GLY A 54 -20.76 14.15 -4.25
CA GLY A 54 -20.44 13.98 -5.68
C GLY A 54 -19.46 12.85 -6.03
N LYS A 55 -19.31 11.83 -5.16
CA LYS A 55 -18.47 10.65 -5.44
C LYS A 55 -18.94 9.87 -6.68
N SER A 56 -20.18 9.38 -6.66
CA SER A 56 -20.79 8.63 -7.78
C SER A 56 -20.87 9.47 -9.04
N TRP A 57 -21.12 10.77 -8.89
CA TRP A 57 -21.08 11.73 -10.00
C TRP A 57 -19.70 11.78 -10.67
N SER A 58 -18.62 11.73 -9.89
CA SER A 58 -17.24 11.78 -10.39
C SER A 58 -16.83 10.45 -11.03
N VAL A 59 -17.09 9.32 -10.35
CA VAL A 59 -16.61 7.99 -10.75
C VAL A 59 -17.46 7.40 -11.88
N ILE A 60 -18.79 7.41 -11.74
CA ILE A 60 -19.72 6.76 -12.67
C ILE A 60 -20.39 7.79 -13.59
N GLY A 61 -20.89 8.89 -12.99
CA GLY A 61 -21.70 9.89 -13.68
C GLY A 61 -23.16 9.46 -13.86
N TYR A 62 -24.01 10.37 -14.33
CA TYR A 62 -25.45 10.14 -14.52
C TYR A 62 -25.94 10.67 -15.88
N GLY A 63 -26.75 9.86 -16.56
CA GLY A 63 -27.38 10.23 -17.84
C GLY A 63 -26.36 10.60 -18.91
N SER A 64 -26.46 11.82 -19.44
CA SER A 64 -25.52 12.36 -20.43
C SER A 64 -24.15 12.72 -19.84
N ASN A 65 -24.07 12.95 -18.53
CA ASN A 65 -22.83 13.31 -17.84
C ASN A 65 -22.07 12.07 -17.40
N LYS A 66 -21.25 11.53 -18.32
CA LYS A 66 -20.41 10.35 -18.08
C LYS A 66 -19.27 10.67 -17.09
N GLY A 67 -19.08 9.81 -16.10
CA GLY A 67 -17.97 9.88 -15.15
C GLY A 67 -16.66 9.30 -15.66
N ILE A 68 -15.71 9.11 -14.76
CA ILE A 68 -14.38 8.57 -15.07
C ILE A 68 -14.45 7.16 -15.65
N VAL A 69 -15.24 6.25 -15.06
CA VAL A 69 -15.35 4.84 -15.50
C VAL A 69 -15.79 4.72 -16.96
N PRO A 70 -16.97 5.22 -17.38
CA PRO A 70 -17.41 5.08 -18.77
C PRO A 70 -16.45 5.75 -19.76
N LYS A 71 -15.87 6.90 -19.39
CA LYS A 71 -14.91 7.62 -20.24
C LYS A 71 -13.58 6.90 -20.36
N PHE A 72 -13.09 6.31 -19.27
CA PHE A 72 -11.90 5.48 -19.25
C PHE A 72 -12.07 4.28 -20.20
N CYS A 73 -13.21 3.58 -20.14
CA CYS A 73 -13.50 2.48 -21.04
C CYS A 73 -13.56 2.95 -22.51
N GLU A 74 -14.28 4.04 -22.81
CA GLU A 74 -14.33 4.62 -24.16
C GLU A 74 -12.94 4.95 -24.70
N GLU A 75 -12.10 5.66 -23.93
CA GLU A 75 -10.76 6.03 -24.36
C GLU A 75 -9.82 4.81 -24.46
N MET A 76 -9.96 3.81 -23.59
CA MET A 76 -9.20 2.55 -23.67
C MET A 76 -9.50 1.81 -24.97
N PHE A 77 -10.77 1.52 -25.26
CA PHE A 77 -11.14 0.77 -26.47
C PHE A 77 -10.83 1.56 -27.74
N ARG A 78 -11.02 2.88 -27.74
CA ARG A 78 -10.57 3.74 -28.84
C ARG A 78 -9.05 3.62 -29.06
N GLY A 79 -8.25 3.65 -27.99
CA GLY A 79 -6.80 3.46 -28.08
C GLY A 79 -6.39 2.08 -28.61
N ILE A 80 -7.13 1.03 -28.30
CA ILE A 80 -6.92 -0.32 -28.88
C ILE A 80 -7.22 -0.30 -30.38
N GLU A 81 -8.34 0.29 -30.80
CA GLU A 81 -8.71 0.40 -32.22
C GLU A 81 -7.71 1.23 -33.02
N ASP A 82 -7.26 2.36 -32.48
CA ASP A 82 -6.29 3.24 -33.14
C ASP A 82 -4.96 2.50 -33.39
N LYS A 83 -4.46 1.75 -32.40
CA LYS A 83 -3.26 0.91 -32.56
C LYS A 83 -3.46 -0.16 -33.63
N ARG A 84 -4.61 -0.85 -33.62
CA ARG A 84 -4.95 -1.85 -34.63
C ARG A 84 -4.99 -1.24 -36.04
N ARG A 85 -5.53 -0.02 -36.18
CA ARG A 85 -5.57 0.71 -37.46
C ARG A 85 -4.19 1.16 -37.94
N SER A 86 -3.27 1.48 -37.01
CA SER A 86 -1.88 1.83 -37.35
C SER A 86 -1.02 0.63 -37.77
N GLY A 87 -1.56 -0.59 -37.79
CA GLY A 87 -0.84 -1.81 -38.13
C GLY A 87 -0.03 -2.42 -36.97
N ASP A 88 -0.32 -2.02 -35.73
CA ASP A 88 0.27 -2.64 -34.54
C ASP A 88 -0.25 -4.09 -34.42
N THR A 89 0.67 -5.04 -34.26
CA THR A 89 0.38 -6.48 -34.11
C THR A 89 0.17 -6.89 -32.65
N THR A 90 0.15 -5.93 -31.72
CA THR A 90 -0.10 -6.18 -30.31
C THR A 90 -1.50 -6.75 -30.09
N GLU A 91 -1.58 -7.90 -29.45
CA GLU A 91 -2.83 -8.48 -28.97
C GLU A 91 -3.21 -7.88 -27.62
N PHE A 92 -4.49 -7.55 -27.47
CA PHE A 92 -5.04 -6.96 -26.25
C PHE A 92 -6.09 -7.89 -25.65
N GLU A 93 -5.95 -8.22 -24.37
CA GLU A 93 -6.98 -8.90 -23.59
C GLU A 93 -7.46 -7.96 -22.48
N VAL A 94 -8.76 -7.68 -22.47
CA VAL A 94 -9.40 -6.83 -21.45
C VAL A 94 -10.42 -7.66 -20.69
N ARG A 95 -10.28 -7.73 -19.36
CA ARG A 95 -11.28 -8.34 -18.47
C ARG A 95 -11.84 -7.29 -17.54
N ILE A 96 -13.16 -7.29 -17.34
CA ILE A 96 -13.86 -6.33 -16.47
C ILE A 96 -14.59 -7.10 -15.38
N SER A 97 -14.49 -6.61 -14.15
CA SER A 97 -15.27 -7.05 -13.00
C SER A 97 -15.99 -5.85 -12.39
N MET A 98 -17.20 -6.07 -11.88
CA MET A 98 -17.96 -5.05 -11.16
C MET A 98 -18.56 -5.65 -9.91
N LEU A 99 -18.14 -5.15 -8.75
CA LEU A 99 -18.54 -5.66 -7.44
C LEU A 99 -19.23 -4.56 -6.66
N GLU A 100 -20.27 -4.94 -5.93
CA GLU A 100 -20.92 -4.11 -4.92
C GLU A 100 -20.62 -4.70 -3.54
N ILE A 101 -20.23 -3.86 -2.59
CA ILE A 101 -20.05 -4.26 -1.19
C ILE A 101 -21.05 -3.48 -0.36
N TYR A 102 -21.91 -4.20 0.35
CA TYR A 102 -22.87 -3.61 1.27
C TYR A 102 -22.94 -4.45 2.53
N ASN A 103 -22.74 -3.82 3.70
CA ASN A 103 -22.77 -4.49 5.00
C ASN A 103 -21.89 -5.75 5.02
N GLU A 104 -20.64 -5.59 4.56
CA GLU A 104 -19.64 -6.67 4.42
C GLU A 104 -19.98 -7.82 3.45
N ILE A 105 -21.13 -7.74 2.75
CA ILE A 105 -21.53 -8.72 1.74
C ILE A 105 -21.06 -8.24 0.37
N VAL A 106 -20.24 -9.07 -0.28
CA VAL A 106 -19.78 -8.84 -1.66
C VAL A 106 -20.78 -9.44 -2.63
N ARG A 107 -21.21 -8.63 -3.59
CA ARG A 107 -22.12 -9.01 -4.66
C ARG A 107 -21.46 -8.76 -6.00
N ASP A 108 -21.45 -9.79 -6.85
CA ASP A 108 -21.06 -9.64 -8.25
C ASP A 108 -22.22 -9.01 -9.05
N LEU A 109 -21.98 -7.81 -9.57
CA LEU A 109 -22.96 -7.05 -10.36
C LEU A 109 -23.03 -7.53 -11.81
N LEU A 110 -22.05 -8.29 -12.29
CA LEU A 110 -22.02 -8.83 -13.65
C LEU A 110 -22.57 -10.26 -13.73
N ASN A 111 -22.83 -10.92 -12.60
CA ASN A 111 -23.41 -12.26 -12.59
C ASN A 111 -24.89 -12.24 -13.03
N PRO A 112 -25.25 -12.84 -14.18
CA PRO A 112 -26.63 -12.82 -14.70
C PRO A 112 -27.61 -13.65 -13.85
N GLY A 113 -27.11 -14.60 -13.04
CA GLY A 113 -27.93 -15.44 -12.15
C GLY A 113 -28.12 -14.88 -10.73
N GLY A 114 -27.56 -13.71 -10.43
CA GLY A 114 -27.70 -13.07 -9.11
C GLY A 114 -29.10 -12.50 -8.88
N ASP A 115 -29.50 -12.40 -7.62
CA ASP A 115 -30.85 -12.03 -7.18
C ASP A 115 -31.17 -10.54 -7.47
N ARG A 116 -31.44 -10.18 -8.75
CA ARG A 116 -31.64 -8.81 -9.26
C ARG A 116 -32.76 -8.01 -8.57
N LYS A 117 -33.54 -8.64 -7.69
CA LYS A 117 -34.68 -8.04 -6.98
C LYS A 117 -34.31 -7.14 -5.79
N LYS A 118 -33.07 -7.15 -5.30
CA LYS A 118 -32.62 -6.19 -4.27
C LYS A 118 -32.12 -4.90 -4.92
N ARG A 119 -32.85 -3.80 -4.72
CA ARG A 119 -32.49 -2.42 -5.12
C ARG A 119 -31.06 -2.10 -4.67
N ALA A 120 -30.31 -1.35 -5.48
CA ALA A 120 -29.04 -0.75 -5.09
C ALA A 120 -29.25 0.05 -3.80
N LEU A 121 -28.49 -0.26 -2.75
CA LEU A 121 -28.63 0.36 -1.45
C LEU A 121 -27.80 1.64 -1.39
N ASN A 122 -28.35 2.70 -0.79
CA ASN A 122 -27.76 4.05 -0.72
C ASN A 122 -26.44 4.15 0.09
N ARG A 123 -25.81 3.01 0.43
CA ARG A 123 -24.58 2.91 1.22
C ARG A 123 -23.65 1.78 0.75
N ALA A 124 -23.75 1.37 -0.51
CA ALA A 124 -22.90 0.30 -1.04
C ALA A 124 -21.65 0.85 -1.75
N HIS A 125 -20.48 0.25 -1.49
CA HIS A 125 -19.28 0.53 -2.25
C HIS A 125 -19.36 -0.13 -3.62
N THR A 126 -19.03 0.60 -4.67
CA THR A 126 -18.95 0.05 -6.02
C THR A 126 -17.51 0.00 -6.49
N ILE A 127 -17.05 -1.18 -6.90
CA ILE A 127 -15.69 -1.41 -7.39
C ILE A 127 -15.77 -1.90 -8.83
N VAL A 128 -15.13 -1.18 -9.74
CA VAL A 128 -14.92 -1.61 -11.11
C VAL A 128 -13.45 -1.99 -11.28
N GLY A 129 -13.20 -3.27 -11.50
CA GLY A 129 -11.88 -3.81 -11.81
C GLY A 129 -11.70 -3.97 -13.31
N ILE A 130 -10.62 -3.44 -13.86
CA ILE A 130 -10.27 -3.57 -15.28
C ILE A 130 -8.86 -4.14 -15.36
N HIS A 131 -8.73 -5.31 -16.00
CA HIS A 131 -7.46 -5.99 -16.20
C HIS A 131 -7.12 -5.88 -17.68
N LEU A 132 -5.97 -5.27 -17.98
CA LEU A 132 -5.47 -5.11 -19.34
C LEU A 132 -4.18 -5.91 -19.50
N THR A 133 -4.16 -6.84 -20.45
CA THR A 133 -2.97 -7.56 -20.89
C THR A 133 -2.65 -7.16 -22.32
N GLN A 134 -1.39 -6.81 -22.58
CA GLN A 134 -0.88 -6.43 -23.89
C GLN A 134 0.22 -7.42 -24.28
N LYS A 135 0.05 -8.14 -25.39
CA LYS A 135 1.05 -9.07 -25.93
C LYS A 135 1.54 -8.56 -27.28
N ALA A 136 2.74 -7.99 -27.30
CA ALA A 136 3.33 -7.47 -28.53
C ALA A 136 4.32 -8.48 -29.12
N ARG A 137 4.27 -8.73 -30.43
CA ARG A 137 5.23 -9.58 -31.13
C ARG A 137 6.25 -8.70 -31.85
N LYS A 138 7.51 -8.77 -31.43
CA LYS A 138 8.60 -8.01 -32.06
C LYS A 138 9.06 -8.72 -33.34
N GLY A 139 9.63 -7.94 -34.27
CA GLY A 139 10.10 -8.42 -35.59
C GLY A 139 11.19 -9.51 -35.56
N ASN A 140 11.73 -9.83 -34.38
CA ASN A 140 12.68 -10.92 -34.14
C ASN A 140 11.98 -12.22 -33.63
N GLY A 141 10.65 -12.30 -33.71
CA GLY A 141 9.86 -13.46 -33.28
C GLY A 141 9.62 -13.56 -31.77
N GLN A 142 10.09 -12.59 -30.98
CA GLN A 142 9.90 -12.56 -29.52
C GLN A 142 8.56 -11.92 -29.15
N GLU A 143 7.80 -12.58 -28.28
CA GLU A 143 6.61 -12.03 -27.64
C GLU A 143 7.00 -11.28 -26.36
N THR A 144 6.36 -10.15 -26.12
CA THR A 144 6.47 -9.40 -24.86
C THR A 144 5.10 -9.20 -24.26
N ALA A 145 4.92 -9.51 -22.97
CA ALA A 145 3.66 -9.37 -22.27
C ALA A 145 3.73 -8.31 -21.15
N LYS A 146 2.80 -7.36 -21.17
CA LYS A 146 2.58 -6.38 -20.10
C LYS A 146 1.19 -6.53 -19.53
N SER A 147 1.06 -6.40 -18.22
CA SER A 147 -0.25 -6.45 -17.56
C SER A 147 -0.45 -5.26 -16.61
N SER A 148 -1.68 -4.81 -16.50
CA SER A 148 -2.07 -3.82 -15.50
C SER A 148 -3.44 -4.16 -14.92
N ILE A 149 -3.60 -3.82 -13.65
CA ILE A 149 -4.88 -3.89 -12.95
C ILE A 149 -5.29 -2.47 -12.57
N VAL A 150 -6.48 -2.08 -12.97
CA VAL A 150 -7.07 -0.77 -12.66
C VAL A 150 -8.30 -0.96 -11.80
N HIS A 151 -8.30 -0.34 -10.62
CA HIS A 151 -9.46 -0.30 -9.74
C HIS A 151 -10.05 1.11 -9.73
N LEU A 152 -11.28 1.26 -10.22
CA LEU A 152 -12.05 2.50 -10.16
C LEU A 152 -13.18 2.32 -9.16
N VAL A 153 -13.18 3.13 -8.11
CA VAL A 153 -13.94 2.81 -6.90
C VAL A 153 -14.75 4.01 -6.40
N ASP A 154 -16.03 3.76 -6.12
CA ASP A 154 -16.94 4.71 -5.48
C ASP A 154 -17.22 4.26 -4.03
N LEU A 155 -16.83 5.08 -3.05
CA LEU A 155 -16.88 4.71 -1.64
C LEU A 155 -18.08 5.29 -0.92
N ALA A 156 -19.05 4.44 -0.59
CA ALA A 156 -20.20 4.85 0.20
C ALA A 156 -19.97 4.63 1.70
N GLY A 157 -19.85 5.72 2.47
CA GLY A 157 -19.75 5.64 3.94
C GLY A 157 -18.32 5.48 4.47
N ARG A 158 -18.20 5.51 5.81
CA ARG A 158 -16.92 5.52 6.53
C ARG A 158 -16.45 4.13 7.00
N ASP A 159 -17.33 3.14 7.03
CA ASP A 159 -17.10 1.83 7.66
C ASP A 159 -17.39 0.68 6.69
N SER A 160 -16.36 -0.07 6.22
CA SER A 160 -16.52 -1.40 5.54
C SER A 160 -15.20 -2.07 5.09
N VAL A 161 -15.22 -3.41 4.87
CA VAL A 161 -14.31 -4.34 4.11
C VAL A 161 -13.49 -3.72 2.97
N LEU A 162 -13.93 -2.61 2.41
CA LEU A 162 -13.34 -1.89 1.30
C LEU A 162 -11.80 -1.79 1.34
N THR A 163 -11.23 -1.58 2.53
CA THR A 163 -9.79 -1.53 2.81
C THR A 163 -9.06 -2.81 2.36
N ARG A 164 -9.73 -3.98 2.38
CA ARG A 164 -9.19 -5.27 1.87
C ARG A 164 -9.05 -5.32 0.35
N LEU A 165 -9.96 -4.71 -0.40
CA LEU A 165 -9.89 -4.64 -1.87
C LEU A 165 -8.96 -3.51 -2.34
N LEU A 166 -8.76 -2.49 -1.51
CA LEU A 166 -7.85 -1.38 -1.75
C LEU A 166 -6.45 -1.57 -1.13
N MET A 167 -6.11 -2.71 -0.53
CA MET A 167 -4.79 -2.92 0.13
C MET A 167 -3.61 -2.73 -0.82
N ASN A 168 -3.71 -3.24 -2.05
CA ASN A 168 -2.68 -3.02 -3.06
C ASN A 168 -2.64 -1.56 -3.54
N ALA A 169 -3.75 -0.85 -3.43
CA ALA A 169 -3.87 0.57 -3.77
C ALA A 169 -3.27 1.48 -2.68
N LEU A 170 -3.45 1.18 -1.40
CA LEU A 170 -3.11 2.07 -0.28
C LEU A 170 -1.75 1.76 0.39
N GLY A 171 -0.79 1.24 -0.37
CA GLY A 171 0.56 0.92 0.14
C GLY A 171 1.30 -0.18 -0.60
N GLY A 172 0.69 -0.78 -1.63
CA GLY A 172 1.28 -1.83 -2.45
C GLY A 172 1.89 -1.35 -3.77
N ASN A 173 1.95 -2.27 -4.72
CA ASN A 173 2.32 -2.00 -6.11
C ASN A 173 1.13 -1.39 -6.86
N SER A 174 0.93 -0.08 -6.74
CA SER A 174 -0.12 0.67 -7.43
C SER A 174 0.23 2.16 -7.51
N ARG A 175 -0.16 2.83 -8.61
CA ARG A 175 -0.27 4.28 -8.68
C ARG A 175 -1.66 4.70 -8.27
N THR A 176 -1.78 5.31 -7.10
CA THR A 176 -3.07 5.51 -6.46
C THR A 176 -3.45 6.99 -6.40
N ILE A 177 -4.71 7.26 -6.75
CA ILE A 177 -5.32 8.60 -6.76
C ILE A 177 -6.55 8.57 -5.86
N MET A 178 -6.60 9.48 -4.90
CA MET A 178 -7.78 9.73 -4.07
C MET A 178 -8.49 10.99 -4.56
N ILE A 179 -9.80 10.90 -4.75
CA ILE A 179 -10.67 12.07 -4.96
C ILE A 179 -11.41 12.35 -3.65
N ALA A 180 -11.03 13.43 -2.97
CA ALA A 180 -11.75 13.93 -1.81
C ALA A 180 -12.96 14.77 -2.27
N ALA A 181 -14.16 14.19 -2.20
CA ALA A 181 -15.41 14.83 -2.57
C ALA A 181 -16.03 15.50 -1.35
N ILE A 182 -16.08 16.84 -1.35
CA ILE A 182 -16.56 17.66 -0.23
C ILE A 182 -17.81 18.46 -0.60
N SER A 183 -18.62 18.81 0.40
CA SER A 183 -19.78 19.68 0.25
C SER A 183 -19.44 21.10 0.73
N PRO A 184 -19.72 22.15 -0.04
CA PRO A 184 -19.40 23.53 0.37
C PRO A 184 -20.41 24.12 1.36
N ALA A 185 -21.51 23.42 1.66
CA ALA A 185 -22.54 23.94 2.55
C ALA A 185 -22.09 23.91 4.01
N ASP A 186 -22.38 24.98 4.76
CA ASP A 186 -21.94 25.15 6.15
C ASP A 186 -22.40 24.01 7.07
N ILE A 187 -23.60 23.47 6.83
CA ILE A 187 -24.15 22.31 7.56
C ILE A 187 -23.28 21.04 7.48
N ASN A 188 -22.36 20.99 6.51
CA ASN A 188 -21.48 19.87 6.24
C ASN A 188 -20.02 20.16 6.65
N TYR A 189 -19.80 21.19 7.48
CA TYR A 189 -18.47 21.62 7.88
C TYR A 189 -17.66 20.47 8.52
N GLU A 190 -18.24 19.75 9.48
CA GLU A 190 -17.57 18.65 10.17
C GLU A 190 -17.23 17.47 9.24
N GLU A 191 -18.17 17.12 8.36
CA GLU A 191 -17.99 16.08 7.33
C GLU A 191 -16.90 16.43 6.32
N THR A 192 -16.87 17.69 5.90
CA THR A 192 -15.85 18.23 5.00
C THR A 192 -14.49 18.24 5.66
N LEU A 193 -14.39 18.70 6.90
CA LEU A 193 -13.15 18.71 7.67
C LEU A 193 -12.60 17.29 7.87
N SER A 194 -13.47 16.33 8.20
CA SER A 194 -13.11 14.93 8.35
C SER A 194 -12.57 14.33 7.04
N THR A 195 -13.22 14.64 5.92
CA THR A 195 -12.79 14.23 4.57
C THR A 195 -11.42 14.80 4.23
N LEU A 196 -11.16 16.07 4.56
CA LEU A 196 -9.87 16.72 4.32
C LEU A 196 -8.75 16.14 5.21
N ARG A 197 -9.02 15.86 6.48
CA ARG A 197 -8.06 15.20 7.38
C ARG A 197 -7.69 13.80 6.86
N TYR A 198 -8.67 13.04 6.39
CA TYR A 198 -8.40 11.74 5.79
C TYR A 198 -7.56 11.87 4.52
N ALA A 199 -7.87 12.85 3.65
CA ALA A 199 -7.09 13.11 2.45
C ALA A 199 -5.63 13.49 2.77
N ASP A 200 -5.40 14.26 3.83
CA ASP A 200 -4.06 14.62 4.28
C ASP A 200 -3.27 13.40 4.78
N ARG A 201 -3.90 12.53 5.58
CA ARG A 201 -3.30 11.24 5.99
C ARG A 201 -3.01 10.33 4.79
N ALA A 202 -3.97 10.21 3.87
CA ALA A 202 -3.83 9.37 2.68
C ALA A 202 -2.68 9.86 1.76
N LYS A 203 -2.41 11.17 1.71
CA LYS A 203 -1.29 11.75 0.96
C LYS A 203 0.08 11.30 1.49
N GLN A 204 0.19 10.95 2.77
CA GLN A 204 1.45 10.51 3.38
C GLN A 204 1.79 9.05 3.03
N ILE A 205 0.83 8.30 2.49
CA ILE A 205 1.03 6.90 2.08
C ILE A 205 1.95 6.85 0.87
N LYS A 206 3.14 6.25 1.05
CA LYS A 206 4.10 6.03 -0.04
C LYS A 206 3.85 4.68 -0.71
N THR A 207 3.41 4.70 -1.96
CA THR A 207 3.26 3.50 -2.80
C THR A 207 4.52 3.22 -3.62
N VAL A 208 4.87 1.94 -3.83
CA VAL A 208 5.99 1.54 -4.69
C VAL A 208 5.44 0.86 -5.95
N ALA A 209 5.13 1.66 -6.97
CA ALA A 209 4.59 1.17 -8.23
C ALA A 209 5.70 0.64 -9.16
N ILE A 210 5.57 -0.62 -9.58
CA ILE A 210 6.47 -1.35 -10.47
C ILE A 210 5.66 -1.79 -11.69
N VAL A 211 6.27 -1.70 -12.88
CA VAL A 211 5.65 -2.21 -14.10
C VAL A 211 5.51 -3.73 -14.01
N ASN A 212 4.32 -4.27 -14.23
CA ASN A 212 4.12 -5.71 -14.28
C ASN A 212 4.53 -6.24 -15.67
N GLU A 213 5.83 -6.38 -15.85
CA GLU A 213 6.47 -7.11 -16.95
C GLU A 213 6.89 -8.51 -16.44
N ASP A 214 6.99 -9.50 -17.32
CA ASP A 214 7.52 -10.81 -16.96
C ASP A 214 8.97 -10.65 -16.43
N PRO A 215 9.31 -11.18 -15.24
CA PRO A 215 10.67 -11.08 -14.67
C PRO A 215 11.77 -11.59 -15.60
N THR A 216 11.43 -12.58 -16.43
CA THR A 216 12.32 -13.19 -17.42
C THR A 216 12.51 -12.25 -18.60
N GLU A 217 11.46 -11.57 -19.05
CA GLU A 217 11.55 -10.55 -20.09
C GLU A 217 12.33 -9.32 -19.65
N LYS A 218 12.14 -8.87 -18.40
CA LYS A 218 12.92 -7.77 -17.81
C LYS A 218 14.41 -8.09 -17.85
N LEU A 219 14.79 -9.29 -17.41
CA LEU A 219 16.18 -9.74 -17.40
C LEU A 219 16.73 -9.92 -18.82
N ILE A 220 15.95 -10.47 -19.76
CA ILE A 220 16.34 -10.55 -21.18
C ILE A 220 16.56 -9.15 -21.77
N ARG A 221 15.74 -8.16 -21.40
CA ARG A 221 15.88 -6.78 -21.87
C ARG A 221 17.15 -6.14 -21.32
N GLU A 222 17.43 -6.32 -20.03
CA GLU A 222 18.63 -5.80 -19.36
C GLU A 222 19.90 -6.43 -19.95
N LEU A 223 19.95 -7.77 -20.07
CA LEU A 223 21.09 -8.48 -20.67
C LEU A 223 21.32 -8.11 -22.13
N ARG A 224 20.24 -7.87 -22.90
CA ARG A 224 20.38 -7.42 -24.30
C ARG A 224 20.86 -5.99 -24.40
N GLN A 225 20.35 -5.09 -23.56
CA GLN A 225 20.83 -3.71 -23.51
C GLN A 225 22.30 -3.67 -23.11
N GLU A 226 22.72 -4.54 -22.18
CA GLU A 226 24.12 -4.68 -21.81
C GLU A 226 24.95 -5.25 -22.96
N ASN A 227 24.51 -6.33 -23.62
CA ASN A 227 25.22 -6.85 -24.80
C ASN A 227 25.30 -5.82 -25.94
N GLU A 228 24.28 -5.02 -26.15
CA GLU A 228 24.30 -3.94 -27.15
C GLU A 228 25.21 -2.79 -26.73
N ARG A 229 25.25 -2.45 -25.43
CA ARG A 229 26.20 -1.49 -24.85
C ARG A 229 27.64 -1.96 -25.02
N LEU A 230 27.94 -3.21 -24.66
CA LEU A 230 29.25 -3.84 -24.80
C LEU A 230 29.67 -3.88 -26.29
N LYS A 231 28.77 -4.29 -27.20
CA LYS A 231 29.01 -4.23 -28.66
C LYS A 231 29.32 -2.83 -29.16
N ARG A 232 28.57 -1.81 -28.71
CA ARG A 232 28.83 -0.42 -29.10
C ARG A 232 30.17 0.10 -28.56
N MET A 233 30.63 -0.40 -27.42
CA MET A 233 31.96 -0.08 -26.88
C MET A 233 33.07 -0.71 -27.72
N LEU A 234 32.86 -1.91 -28.26
CA LEU A 234 33.75 -2.57 -29.23
C LEU A 234 33.77 -1.85 -30.59
N ASP A 235 32.60 -1.59 -31.19
CA ASP A 235 32.50 -1.01 -32.54
C ASP A 235 33.05 0.42 -32.64
N LYS A 236 33.04 1.19 -31.55
CA LYS A 236 33.53 2.57 -31.55
C LYS A 236 35.02 2.72 -31.26
N GLY A 237 35.76 1.64 -30.97
CA GLY A 237 37.17 1.71 -30.57
C GLY A 237 37.42 2.58 -29.32
N ALA A 238 36.36 2.99 -28.63
CA ALA A 238 36.36 3.89 -27.47
C ALA A 238 36.52 3.07 -26.19
N ILE A 239 37.44 2.12 -26.22
CA ILE A 239 37.89 1.44 -25.01
C ILE A 239 38.83 2.44 -24.31
N ASP A 240 38.28 3.13 -23.32
CA ASP A 240 39.01 3.99 -22.40
C ASP A 240 39.82 3.09 -21.46
N VAL A 241 40.87 2.49 -22.01
CA VAL A 241 41.82 1.69 -21.25
C VAL A 241 42.59 2.69 -20.38
N PRO A 242 42.71 2.49 -19.05
CA PRO A 242 43.53 3.36 -18.21
C PRO A 242 44.99 3.21 -18.64
N ILE A 243 45.50 4.17 -19.42
CA ILE A 243 46.91 4.19 -19.86
C ILE A 243 47.71 4.91 -18.79
N GLN A 244 48.69 4.23 -18.20
CA GLN A 244 49.64 4.88 -17.31
C GLN A 244 50.69 5.64 -18.15
N PRO A 245 51.05 6.88 -17.78
CA PRO A 245 52.05 7.65 -18.51
C PRO A 245 53.42 6.95 -18.44
N GLY A 246 54.00 6.65 -19.62
CA GLY A 246 55.30 5.98 -19.75
C GLY A 246 55.25 4.54 -20.29
N MET A 247 54.05 3.99 -20.55
CA MET A 247 53.93 2.68 -21.20
C MET A 247 54.31 2.75 -22.68
N SER A 248 55.06 1.75 -23.14
CA SER A 248 55.42 1.59 -24.55
C SER A 248 54.20 1.26 -25.43
N GLU A 249 54.26 1.58 -26.73
CA GLU A 249 53.19 1.27 -27.68
C GLU A 249 52.83 -0.23 -27.70
N GLU A 250 53.82 -1.10 -27.47
CA GLU A 250 53.64 -2.56 -27.40
C GLU A 250 52.88 -3.01 -26.14
N GLU A 251 53.08 -2.34 -25.00
CA GLU A 251 52.35 -2.63 -23.76
C GLU A 251 50.91 -2.14 -23.84
N ILE A 252 50.68 -0.97 -24.46
CA ILE A 252 49.33 -0.44 -24.73
C ILE A 252 48.58 -1.38 -25.68
N PHE A 253 49.26 -1.92 -26.70
CA PHE A 253 48.69 -2.89 -27.64
C PHE A 253 48.29 -4.20 -26.94
N LYS A 254 49.18 -4.77 -26.12
CA LYS A 254 48.89 -5.99 -25.34
C LYS A 254 47.74 -5.78 -24.36
N LEU A 255 47.67 -4.61 -23.72
CA LEU A 255 46.61 -4.28 -22.78
C LEU A 255 45.26 -4.15 -23.49
N ARG A 256 45.21 -3.43 -24.63
CA ARG A 256 43.99 -3.35 -25.46
C ARG A 256 43.49 -4.72 -25.89
N LYS A 257 44.39 -5.58 -26.38
CA LYS A 257 44.07 -6.94 -26.81
C LYS A 257 43.50 -7.79 -25.67
N LYS A 258 44.09 -7.70 -24.47
CA LYS A 258 43.62 -8.45 -23.29
C LYS A 258 42.22 -7.98 -22.84
N TRP A 259 41.98 -6.68 -22.82
CA TRP A 259 40.66 -6.12 -22.49
C TRP A 259 39.59 -6.50 -23.51
N GLU A 260 39.95 -6.54 -24.79
CA GLU A 260 39.07 -7.01 -25.86
C GLU A 260 38.72 -8.50 -25.69
N GLU A 261 39.70 -9.34 -25.38
CA GLU A 261 39.50 -10.77 -25.06
C GLU A 261 38.60 -10.97 -23.82
N GLU A 262 38.80 -10.18 -22.75
CA GLU A 262 37.98 -10.22 -21.54
C GLU A 262 36.52 -9.78 -21.80
N MET A 263 36.31 -8.74 -22.61
CA MET A 263 34.96 -8.31 -23.01
C MET A 263 34.25 -9.33 -23.91
N TYR A 264 34.97 -9.97 -24.85
CA TYR A 264 34.43 -11.05 -25.66
C TYR A 264 34.05 -12.26 -24.80
N ALA A 265 34.86 -12.60 -23.79
CA ALA A 265 34.55 -13.66 -22.84
C ALA A 265 33.29 -13.35 -22.01
N ALA A 266 33.18 -12.13 -21.47
CA ALA A 266 32.00 -11.68 -20.74
C ALA A 266 30.74 -11.67 -21.60
N MET A 267 30.87 -11.31 -22.88
CA MET A 267 29.76 -11.33 -23.84
C MET A 267 29.32 -12.77 -24.17
N ALA A 268 30.27 -13.69 -24.32
CA ALA A 268 29.98 -15.10 -24.54
C ALA A 268 29.35 -15.77 -23.30
N GLU A 269 29.75 -15.36 -22.09
CA GLU A 269 29.14 -15.79 -20.83
C GLU A 269 27.70 -15.29 -20.72
N ASN A 270 27.46 -14.00 -20.98
CA ASN A 270 26.11 -13.42 -21.01
C ASN A 270 25.20 -14.12 -22.04
N ASP A 271 25.71 -14.47 -23.22
CA ASP A 271 24.95 -15.19 -24.24
C ASP A 271 24.65 -16.64 -23.83
N ARG A 272 25.58 -17.31 -23.13
CA ARG A 272 25.35 -18.65 -22.55
C ARG A 272 24.30 -18.63 -21.45
N ASP A 273 24.35 -17.64 -20.56
CA ASP A 273 23.34 -17.43 -19.52
C ASP A 273 21.97 -17.18 -20.12
N LEU A 274 21.90 -16.41 -21.22
CA LEU A 274 20.67 -16.13 -21.95
C LEU A 274 20.10 -17.40 -22.61
N GLN A 275 20.95 -18.33 -23.07
CA GLN A 275 20.55 -19.62 -23.62
C GLN A 275 20.09 -20.61 -22.53
N GLN A 276 20.81 -20.72 -21.41
CA GLN A 276 20.40 -21.56 -20.27
C GLN A 276 19.08 -21.09 -19.67
N MET A 277 18.87 -19.77 -19.57
CA MET A 277 17.64 -19.18 -19.06
C MET A 277 16.43 -19.47 -19.96
N LYS A 278 16.61 -19.45 -21.29
CA LYS A 278 15.58 -19.86 -22.25
C LYS A 278 15.21 -21.34 -22.13
N GLN A 279 16.19 -22.23 -22.00
CA GLN A 279 15.94 -23.66 -21.82
C GLN A 279 15.25 -23.97 -20.48
N SER A 280 15.60 -23.25 -19.42
CA SER A 280 14.98 -23.41 -18.10
C SER A 280 13.54 -22.86 -18.04
N TYR A 281 13.09 -22.10 -19.04
CA TYR A 281 11.78 -21.43 -19.07
C TYR A 281 10.63 -22.41 -19.40
N ASP A 282 10.84 -23.33 -20.36
CA ASP A 282 9.87 -24.37 -20.70
C ASP A 282 9.61 -25.32 -19.51
N ASP A 283 10.63 -25.56 -18.69
CA ASP A 283 10.52 -26.34 -17.45
C ASP A 283 9.85 -25.55 -16.31
N LYS A 284 10.06 -24.23 -16.24
CA LYS A 284 9.53 -23.35 -15.19
C LYS A 284 8.09 -22.89 -15.43
N LEU A 285 7.53 -23.08 -16.62
CA LEU A 285 6.10 -22.88 -16.91
C LEU A 285 5.18 -23.73 -16.01
N LYS A 286 5.72 -24.71 -15.28
CA LYS A 286 5.01 -25.52 -14.27
C LYS A 286 5.12 -25.01 -12.83
N ILE A 287 5.99 -24.05 -12.52
CA ILE A 287 6.25 -23.63 -11.12
C ILE A 287 6.20 -22.10 -11.01
N SER A 288 4.97 -21.60 -10.80
CA SER A 288 4.61 -20.23 -10.45
C SER A 288 5.59 -19.57 -9.45
N ARG A 289 6.16 -18.42 -9.81
CA ARG A 289 7.07 -17.64 -8.95
C ARG A 289 6.65 -16.18 -8.85
N GLN A 290 5.51 -15.96 -8.22
CA GLN A 290 5.16 -14.68 -7.57
C GLN A 290 5.38 -14.72 -6.04
N GLN A 291 5.82 -15.86 -5.48
CA GLN A 291 5.87 -16.12 -4.03
C GLN A 291 7.14 -15.65 -3.29
N LYS A 292 8.22 -15.19 -3.93
CA LYS A 292 9.54 -15.11 -3.27
C LYS A 292 9.73 -14.01 -2.20
N ARG A 293 9.04 -12.87 -2.29
CA ARG A 293 9.22 -11.76 -1.31
C ARG A 293 8.25 -11.86 -0.12
N ILE A 294 7.00 -12.24 -0.38
CA ILE A 294 6.01 -12.57 0.65
C ILE A 294 6.46 -13.82 1.43
N SER A 295 6.96 -14.86 0.73
CA SER A 295 7.47 -16.05 1.42
C SER A 295 8.71 -15.78 2.28
N LYS A 296 9.53 -14.76 1.98
CA LYS A 296 10.68 -14.43 2.84
C LYS A 296 10.22 -13.88 4.19
N ILE A 297 9.31 -12.90 4.19
CA ILE A 297 8.74 -12.32 5.41
C ILE A 297 7.92 -13.37 6.18
N GLU A 298 7.12 -14.19 5.50
CA GLU A 298 6.37 -15.29 6.13
C GLU A 298 7.29 -16.37 6.73
N LYS A 299 8.44 -16.65 6.09
CA LYS A 299 9.44 -17.56 6.66
C LYS A 299 10.11 -16.94 7.88
N GLU A 300 10.48 -15.67 7.82
CA GLU A 300 11.12 -14.96 8.95
C GLU A 300 10.17 -14.80 10.16
N LYS A 301 8.87 -14.56 9.94
CA LYS A 301 7.83 -14.55 10.98
C LYS A 301 7.77 -15.85 11.80
N LYS A 302 8.12 -16.99 11.21
CA LYS A 302 8.09 -18.30 11.89
C LYS A 302 9.27 -18.54 12.84
N VAL A 303 10.28 -17.67 12.79
CA VAL A 303 11.56 -17.84 13.50
C VAL A 303 11.91 -16.64 14.38
N ARG A 304 11.49 -15.42 14.03
CA ARG A 304 11.87 -14.20 14.75
C ARG A 304 10.71 -13.60 15.55
N PRO A 305 10.96 -13.11 16.78
CA PRO A 305 10.01 -12.27 17.49
C PRO A 305 9.66 -11.02 16.68
N HIS A 306 8.39 -10.63 16.70
CA HIS A 306 7.91 -9.50 15.90
C HIS A 306 6.66 -8.88 16.48
N PHE A 307 6.45 -7.60 16.18
CA PHE A 307 5.17 -6.94 16.38
C PHE A 307 4.33 -7.05 15.12
N THR A 308 3.03 -7.18 15.32
CA THR A 308 2.05 -7.20 14.26
C THR A 308 0.96 -6.21 14.62
N ASN A 309 0.58 -5.29 13.72
CA ASN A 309 -0.43 -4.30 14.07
C ASN A 309 -1.81 -4.92 14.34
N LEU A 310 -2.54 -4.29 15.25
CA LEU A 310 -3.98 -4.44 15.40
C LEU A 310 -4.65 -3.19 14.84
N ASN A 311 -5.75 -3.38 14.13
CA ASN A 311 -6.49 -2.31 13.48
C ASN A 311 -7.99 -2.58 13.63
N PHE A 312 -8.78 -1.51 13.72
CA PHE A 312 -10.23 -1.58 13.77
C PHE A 312 -10.82 -2.39 12.62
N ASP A 313 -10.15 -2.42 11.46
CA ASP A 313 -10.40 -3.42 10.42
C ASP A 313 -9.60 -4.71 10.71
N PRO A 314 -10.26 -5.85 11.03
CA PRO A 314 -9.62 -7.13 11.26
C PRO A 314 -8.72 -7.60 10.11
N MET A 315 -8.95 -7.11 8.90
CA MET A 315 -8.22 -7.51 7.70
C MET A 315 -6.99 -6.62 7.44
N LEU A 316 -6.89 -5.47 8.09
CA LEU A 316 -5.68 -4.65 8.20
C LEU A 316 -4.83 -5.01 9.42
N SER A 317 -5.42 -5.66 10.43
CA SER A 317 -4.66 -6.35 11.47
C SER A 317 -3.76 -7.42 10.83
N GLY A 318 -2.54 -7.60 11.32
CA GLY A 318 -1.64 -8.61 10.73
C GLY A 318 -0.65 -8.11 9.68
N LYS A 319 -0.84 -6.89 9.16
CA LYS A 319 -0.27 -6.45 7.87
C LYS A 319 1.01 -5.64 8.00
N ILE A 320 1.08 -4.79 9.02
CA ILE A 320 2.30 -4.11 9.42
C ILE A 320 3.01 -5.04 10.40
N VAL A 321 4.21 -5.45 10.02
CA VAL A 321 5.03 -6.36 10.82
C VAL A 321 6.40 -5.77 11.03
N HIS A 322 6.78 -5.61 12.29
CA HIS A 322 8.09 -5.16 12.69
C HIS A 322 8.88 -6.33 13.25
N LEU A 323 9.80 -6.88 12.44
CA LEU A 323 10.70 -7.96 12.84
C LEU A 323 11.78 -7.40 13.77
N LEU A 324 11.93 -7.98 14.97
CA LEU A 324 12.93 -7.54 15.93
C LEU A 324 14.31 -8.09 15.57
N LYS A 325 15.30 -7.20 15.50
CA LYS A 325 16.72 -7.55 15.38
C LYS A 325 17.26 -7.94 16.76
N ALA A 326 18.28 -8.78 16.79
CA ALA A 326 18.98 -9.09 18.04
C ALA A 326 19.62 -7.82 18.60
N GLY A 327 19.51 -7.63 19.92
CA GLY A 327 19.93 -6.40 20.58
C GLY A 327 18.85 -5.32 20.59
N GLU A 328 19.28 -4.06 20.53
CA GLU A 328 18.44 -2.89 20.69
C GLU A 328 17.66 -2.55 19.40
N ASN A 329 16.35 -2.35 19.52
CA ASN A 329 15.48 -1.85 18.45
C ASN A 329 14.80 -0.58 18.94
N ILE A 330 15.03 0.54 18.24
CA ILE A 330 14.48 1.85 18.65
C ILE A 330 13.10 2.04 18.02
N VAL A 331 12.12 2.47 18.82
CA VAL A 331 10.76 2.83 18.41
C VAL A 331 10.57 4.33 18.57
N GLY A 332 10.10 5.04 17.54
CA GLY A 332 9.82 6.48 17.64
C GLY A 332 9.54 7.16 16.31
N LYS A 333 9.40 8.50 16.33
CA LYS A 333 9.15 9.32 15.11
C LYS A 333 10.41 9.48 14.25
N THR A 334 11.59 9.38 14.84
CA THR A 334 12.86 9.68 14.16
C THR A 334 13.14 8.74 12.97
N ASP A 335 13.74 9.28 11.91
CA ASP A 335 14.15 8.51 10.73
C ASP A 335 15.27 7.48 11.04
N GLN A 336 15.90 7.60 12.21
CA GLN A 336 16.91 6.67 12.71
C GLN A 336 16.32 5.49 13.51
N ALA A 337 15.00 5.45 13.72
CA ALA A 337 14.35 4.38 14.46
C ALA A 337 14.26 3.10 13.62
N ASP A 338 14.49 1.94 14.24
CA ASP A 338 14.24 0.64 13.61
C ASP A 338 12.75 0.41 13.35
N ILE A 339 11.92 0.95 14.24
CA ILE A 339 10.47 0.92 14.17
C ILE A 339 9.98 2.36 14.18
N GLN A 340 9.89 2.95 12.99
CA GLN A 340 9.38 4.30 12.83
C GLN A 340 7.85 4.30 12.97
N LEU A 341 7.35 5.02 13.97
CA LEU A 341 5.93 5.18 14.23
C LEU A 341 5.55 6.66 14.17
N LEU A 342 4.43 6.95 13.50
CA LEU A 342 3.87 8.29 13.38
C LEU A 342 2.49 8.31 14.05
N GLY A 343 2.24 9.31 14.87
CA GLY A 343 0.97 9.46 15.58
C GLY A 343 1.06 10.48 16.71
N PRO A 344 -0.09 10.96 17.20
CA PRO A 344 -0.15 11.82 18.38
C PRO A 344 0.44 11.10 19.60
N SER A 345 1.09 11.86 20.48
CA SER A 345 1.73 11.36 21.71
C SER A 345 2.87 10.35 21.51
N ILE A 346 3.37 10.19 20.27
CA ILE A 346 4.59 9.44 19.97
C ILE A 346 5.77 10.40 19.97
N GLN A 347 6.86 10.04 20.64
CA GLN A 347 8.07 10.86 20.75
C GLN A 347 9.11 10.49 19.70
N GLU A 348 10.12 11.35 19.49
CA GLU A 348 11.26 11.08 18.59
C GLU A 348 11.95 9.75 18.93
N ARG A 349 12.19 9.52 20.23
CA ARG A 349 12.57 8.23 20.80
C ARG A 349 11.52 7.85 21.83
N HIS A 350 10.62 6.97 21.45
CA HIS A 350 9.44 6.64 22.25
C HIS A 350 9.63 5.40 23.13
N ALA A 351 10.23 4.35 22.56
CA ALA A 351 10.51 3.12 23.29
C ALA A 351 11.79 2.43 22.79
N ILE A 352 12.32 1.57 23.64
CA ILE A 352 13.40 0.65 23.30
C ILE A 352 12.88 -0.77 23.46
N VAL A 353 13.04 -1.57 22.41
CA VAL A 353 12.70 -2.99 22.41
C VAL A 353 13.98 -3.80 22.29
N ASN A 354 14.35 -4.48 23.37
CA ASN A 354 15.59 -5.24 23.46
C ASN A 354 15.30 -6.73 23.27
N TYR A 355 15.85 -7.32 22.21
CA TYR A 355 15.83 -8.77 22.01
C TYR A 355 17.12 -9.38 22.56
N LEU A 356 17.01 -10.03 23.71
CA LEU A 356 18.10 -10.52 24.55
C LEU A 356 18.67 -11.84 24.02
N GLU A 357 19.94 -12.12 24.30
CA GLU A 357 20.65 -13.32 23.83
C GLU A 357 20.01 -14.64 24.31
N HIS A 358 19.40 -14.63 25.49
CA HIS A 358 18.67 -15.79 26.04
C HIS A 358 17.26 -15.96 25.44
N GLY A 359 16.89 -15.14 24.45
CA GLY A 359 15.61 -15.21 23.74
C GLY A 359 14.48 -14.38 24.34
N GLY A 360 14.69 -13.69 25.47
CA GLY A 360 13.69 -12.79 26.04
C GLY A 360 13.57 -11.49 25.25
N VAL A 361 12.38 -10.87 25.23
CA VAL A 361 12.19 -9.53 24.65
C VAL A 361 11.68 -8.59 25.74
N THR A 362 12.36 -7.47 25.95
CA THR A 362 11.92 -6.43 26.88
C THR A 362 11.51 -5.17 26.15
N LEU A 363 10.51 -4.48 26.70
CA LEU A 363 10.02 -3.19 26.24
C LEU A 363 10.28 -2.16 27.34
N GLU A 364 10.92 -1.05 26.98
CA GLU A 364 11.29 0.02 27.89
C GLU A 364 10.87 1.38 27.35
N LYS A 365 10.37 2.23 28.24
CA LYS A 365 10.07 3.64 27.95
C LYS A 365 11.37 4.44 27.89
N CYS A 366 11.55 5.22 26.83
CA CYS A 366 12.69 6.13 26.75
C CYS A 366 12.57 7.29 27.76
N GLN A 367 11.35 7.78 27.98
CA GLN A 367 11.07 8.96 28.81
C GLN A 367 9.73 8.81 29.54
N SER A 368 9.51 9.57 30.61
CA SER A 368 8.29 9.53 31.44
C SER A 368 7.01 9.88 30.66
N GLU A 369 7.12 10.80 29.71
CA GLU A 369 6.08 11.32 28.85
C GLU A 369 5.68 10.37 27.72
N CYS A 370 6.43 9.28 27.52
CA CYS A 370 6.09 8.29 26.51
C CYS A 370 4.86 7.49 26.95
N ARG A 371 3.72 7.75 26.30
CA ARG A 371 2.48 6.99 26.49
C ARG A 371 2.61 5.61 25.85
N ILE A 372 2.74 4.59 26.70
CA ILE A 372 2.75 3.18 26.29
C ILE A 372 1.82 2.42 27.22
N LEU A 373 0.87 1.70 26.64
CA LEU A 373 0.02 0.75 27.35
C LEU A 373 0.46 -0.68 27.00
N LEU A 374 0.54 -1.54 28.01
CA LEU A 374 0.79 -2.96 27.88
C LEU A 374 -0.38 -3.70 28.49
N ASN A 375 -1.14 -4.45 27.69
CA ASN A 375 -2.33 -5.18 28.13
C ASN A 375 -3.32 -4.27 28.88
N GLY A 376 -3.59 -3.08 28.30
CA GLY A 376 -4.46 -2.05 28.88
C GLY A 376 -3.81 -1.21 29.99
N ASP A 377 -2.76 -1.69 30.66
CA ASP A 377 -2.14 -0.98 31.79
C ASP A 377 -1.00 -0.04 31.34
N PRO A 378 -0.86 1.17 31.92
CA PRO A 378 0.27 2.03 31.65
C PRO A 378 1.61 1.39 32.03
N LEU A 379 2.54 1.33 31.08
CA LEU A 379 3.87 0.78 31.32
C LEU A 379 4.66 1.69 32.29
N SER A 380 5.22 1.16 33.37
CA SER A 380 5.90 1.97 34.39
C SER A 380 7.29 2.46 33.94
N ALA A 381 8.18 1.54 33.58
CA ALA A 381 9.52 1.86 33.05
C ALA A 381 9.99 0.79 32.05
N ARG A 382 9.97 -0.47 32.47
CA ARG A 382 10.37 -1.63 31.66
C ARG A 382 9.48 -2.82 31.96
N ALA A 383 9.14 -3.61 30.94
CA ALA A 383 8.42 -4.87 31.06
C ALA A 383 9.06 -5.96 30.20
N LEU A 384 8.92 -7.21 30.64
CA LEU A 384 9.24 -8.39 29.85
C LEU A 384 8.01 -8.76 29.02
N LEU A 385 8.17 -8.89 27.71
CA LEU A 385 7.07 -9.21 26.80
C LEU A 385 6.88 -10.72 26.67
N SER A 386 5.62 -11.13 26.68
CA SER A 386 5.15 -12.49 26.48
C SER A 386 4.32 -12.58 25.20
N HIS A 387 4.30 -13.77 24.58
CA HIS A 387 3.52 -14.00 23.36
C HIS A 387 2.06 -13.59 23.55
N CYS A 388 1.53 -12.93 22.52
CA CYS A 388 0.22 -12.27 22.45
C CYS A 388 0.10 -10.93 23.20
N ASP A 389 1.12 -10.40 23.89
CA ASP A 389 1.01 -9.09 24.55
C ASP A 389 0.55 -7.96 23.63
N ARG A 390 -0.44 -7.19 24.09
CA ARG A 390 -1.03 -6.05 23.37
C ARG A 390 -0.33 -4.79 23.82
N ILE A 391 0.19 -4.03 22.87
CA ILE A 391 1.01 -2.86 23.14
C ILE A 391 0.44 -1.70 22.35
N MET A 392 0.08 -0.62 23.04
CA MET A 392 -0.30 0.64 22.42
C MET A 392 0.84 1.64 22.59
N PHE A 393 1.34 2.18 21.48
CA PHE A 393 2.26 3.32 21.46
C PHE A 393 1.49 4.60 21.15
N GLY A 394 1.72 5.66 21.93
CA GLY A 394 0.93 6.89 21.82
C GLY A 394 -0.56 6.61 22.06
N THR A 395 -1.42 7.22 21.24
CA THR A 395 -2.88 7.03 21.29
C THR A 395 -3.44 6.13 20.18
N THR A 396 -2.69 5.90 19.11
CA THR A 396 -3.25 5.28 17.88
C THR A 396 -2.54 4.01 17.42
N GLN A 397 -1.33 3.72 17.92
CA GLN A 397 -0.48 2.68 17.37
C GLN A 397 -0.58 1.39 18.19
N LEU A 398 -1.58 0.55 17.88
CA LEU A 398 -1.83 -0.70 18.59
C LEU A 398 -1.20 -1.92 17.87
N TYR A 399 -0.49 -2.75 18.63
CA TYR A 399 0.24 -3.91 18.13
C TYR A 399 0.06 -5.12 19.06
N VAL A 400 0.17 -6.32 18.49
CA VAL A 400 0.33 -7.57 19.21
C VAL A 400 1.76 -8.09 19.06
N PHE A 401 2.35 -8.51 20.17
CA PHE A 401 3.68 -9.11 20.20
C PHE A 401 3.61 -10.61 19.97
N ILE A 402 4.36 -11.10 19.00
CA ILE A 402 4.41 -12.51 18.62
C ILE A 402 5.81 -13.06 18.84
N HIS A 403 5.94 -13.98 19.79
CA HIS A 403 7.15 -14.78 20.00
C HIS A 403 7.01 -16.23 19.49
N PRO A 404 7.60 -16.60 18.32
CA PRO A 404 7.43 -17.93 17.72
C PRO A 404 7.90 -19.11 18.59
N ASP A 405 8.97 -18.96 19.37
CA ASP A 405 9.46 -20.07 20.21
C ASP A 405 8.58 -20.31 21.44
N GLN A 406 7.97 -19.27 22.02
CA GLN A 406 7.00 -19.43 23.10
C GLN A 406 5.74 -20.15 22.60
N MET A 407 5.31 -19.84 21.36
CA MET A 407 4.20 -20.52 20.68
C MET A 407 4.45 -22.02 20.49
N LYS A 408 5.69 -22.42 20.16
CA LYS A 408 6.07 -23.84 19.95
C LYS A 408 6.33 -24.61 21.24
N LYS A 409 6.92 -23.97 22.26
CA LYS A 409 7.37 -24.64 23.50
C LYS A 409 6.24 -24.89 24.50
N THR A 410 5.16 -24.10 24.49
CA THR A 410 4.22 -24.09 25.60
C THR A 410 3.00 -25.00 25.44
N GLY A 411 2.67 -25.47 24.22
CA GLY A 411 1.46 -26.26 23.97
C GLY A 411 0.14 -25.57 24.39
N LYS A 412 0.22 -24.31 24.84
CA LYS A 412 -0.91 -23.48 25.28
C LYS A 412 -1.67 -23.01 24.04
N LYS A 413 -3.00 -23.13 24.09
CA LYS A 413 -3.87 -22.44 23.14
C LYS A 413 -3.91 -20.97 23.52
N TYR A 414 -3.43 -20.11 22.65
CA TYR A 414 -3.56 -18.66 22.80
C TYR A 414 -4.83 -18.20 22.08
N PRO A 415 -5.60 -17.26 22.65
CA PRO A 415 -6.77 -16.69 21.99
C PRO A 415 -6.35 -15.84 20.79
N ASP A 416 -7.22 -15.77 19.78
CA ASP A 416 -7.03 -14.85 18.66
C ASP A 416 -7.21 -13.42 19.16
N VAL A 417 -6.12 -12.64 19.17
CA VAL A 417 -6.14 -11.25 19.65
C VAL A 417 -6.70 -10.36 18.54
N THR A 418 -7.87 -9.77 18.76
CA THR A 418 -8.48 -8.79 17.87
C THR A 418 -8.30 -7.36 18.38
N TYR A 419 -8.55 -6.38 17.51
CA TYR A 419 -8.53 -4.97 17.90
C TYR A 419 -9.65 -4.66 18.91
N GLU A 420 -10.85 -5.19 18.68
CA GLU A 420 -12.00 -5.02 19.58
C GLU A 420 -11.67 -5.50 20.99
N MET A 421 -11.14 -6.73 21.12
CA MET A 421 -10.73 -7.28 22.42
C MET A 421 -9.68 -6.40 23.11
N ALA A 422 -8.70 -5.91 22.37
CA ALA A 422 -7.65 -5.06 22.93
C ALA A 422 -8.20 -3.68 23.36
N GLN A 423 -9.19 -3.14 22.65
CA GLN A 423 -9.87 -1.90 23.02
C GLN A 423 -10.77 -2.08 24.23
N GLU A 424 -11.54 -3.17 24.30
CA GLU A 424 -12.33 -3.56 25.48
C GLU A 424 -11.44 -3.74 26.71
N GLU A 425 -10.26 -4.36 26.55
CA GLU A 425 -9.27 -4.51 27.62
C GLU A 425 -8.74 -3.15 28.11
N ILE A 426 -8.41 -2.24 27.19
CA ILE A 426 -7.99 -0.87 27.53
C ILE A 426 -9.13 -0.12 28.25
N ALA A 427 -10.36 -0.20 27.75
CA ALA A 427 -11.52 0.47 28.31
C ALA A 427 -11.90 -0.07 29.70
N SER A 428 -11.87 -1.39 29.87
CA SER A 428 -12.11 -2.07 31.15
C SER A 428 -11.10 -1.62 32.21
N LYS A 429 -9.81 -1.55 31.84
CA LYS A 429 -8.74 -1.04 32.71
C LYS A 429 -8.84 0.45 33.00
N ALA A 430 -9.44 1.22 32.10
CA ALA A 430 -9.80 2.62 32.31
C ALA A 430 -11.07 2.80 33.17
N GLY A 431 -11.76 1.70 33.56
CA GLY A 431 -12.92 1.71 34.44
C GLY A 431 -14.29 1.67 33.73
N ILE A 432 -14.33 1.24 32.47
CA ILE A 432 -15.55 1.15 31.65
C ILE A 432 -15.86 -0.34 31.41
N SER A 433 -16.77 -0.91 32.21
CA SER A 433 -17.18 -2.34 32.13
C SER A 433 -18.40 -2.52 31.22
N VAL A 434 -18.33 -3.50 30.31
CA VAL A 434 -19.45 -3.89 29.41
C VAL A 434 -20.24 -5.08 29.98
N ASP A 435 -19.60 -5.91 30.81
CA ASP A 435 -20.13 -7.21 31.26
C ASP A 435 -20.63 -7.21 32.73
N ASP A 436 -21.22 -6.12 33.20
CA ASP A 436 -21.98 -6.19 34.46
C ASP A 436 -23.36 -6.77 34.17
N ASP A 437 -23.61 -8.00 34.64
CA ASP A 437 -24.89 -8.72 34.51
C ASP A 437 -26.10 -7.95 35.11
N ASP A 438 -25.85 -6.90 35.90
CA ASP A 438 -26.85 -6.01 36.52
C ASP A 438 -27.18 -4.76 35.67
N GLN A 439 -26.56 -4.57 34.50
CA GLN A 439 -26.78 -3.40 33.66
C GLN A 439 -27.96 -3.59 32.68
N SER A 440 -28.79 -2.54 32.54
CA SER A 440 -29.87 -2.53 31.56
C SER A 440 -29.31 -2.64 30.13
N LEU A 441 -30.08 -3.23 29.20
CA LEU A 441 -29.68 -3.36 27.79
C LEU A 441 -29.24 -2.02 27.17
N ASP A 442 -29.87 -0.92 27.58
CA ASP A 442 -29.53 0.43 27.16
C ASP A 442 -28.16 0.88 27.68
N THR A 443 -27.79 0.51 28.92
CA THR A 443 -26.48 0.80 29.51
C THR A 443 -25.37 0.01 28.80
N ALA A 444 -25.62 -1.26 28.47
CA ALA A 444 -24.66 -2.09 27.74
C ALA A 444 -24.41 -1.58 26.31
N LEU A 445 -25.48 -1.13 25.61
CA LEU A 445 -25.36 -0.47 24.31
C LEU A 445 -24.59 0.85 24.41
N LEU A 446 -24.86 1.66 25.44
CA LEU A 446 -24.13 2.91 25.67
C LEU A 446 -22.64 2.68 25.93
N ASN A 447 -22.29 1.69 26.75
CA ASN A 447 -20.90 1.36 27.05
C ASN A 447 -20.17 0.84 25.81
N LYS A 448 -20.87 0.11 24.94
CA LYS A 448 -20.33 -0.31 23.65
C LYS A 448 -20.08 0.87 22.70
N ASP A 449 -21.04 1.77 22.56
CA ASP A 449 -20.89 3.00 21.76
C ASP A 449 -19.74 3.87 22.32
N LEU A 450 -19.56 3.91 23.64
CA LEU A 450 -18.48 4.63 24.30
C LEU A 450 -17.11 4.03 23.94
N ILE A 451 -16.97 2.71 23.95
CA ILE A 451 -15.74 2.00 23.56
C ILE A 451 -15.36 2.28 22.10
N GLU A 452 -16.33 2.38 21.20
CA GLU A 452 -16.08 2.71 19.80
C GLU A 452 -15.59 4.15 19.60
N VAL A 453 -16.07 5.10 20.42
CA VAL A 453 -15.79 6.54 20.26
C VAL A 453 -14.55 6.99 21.05
N LEU A 454 -14.23 6.33 22.18
CA LEU A 454 -13.11 6.67 23.07
C LEU A 454 -11.77 6.87 22.35
N PRO A 455 -11.32 5.96 21.45
CA PRO A 455 -10.05 6.14 20.76
C PRO A 455 -9.98 7.45 19.96
N GLY A 456 -11.09 7.85 19.33
CA GLY A 456 -11.19 9.10 18.59
C GLY A 456 -11.19 10.33 19.48
N VAL A 457 -11.78 10.24 20.68
CA VAL A 457 -11.77 11.29 21.70
C VAL A 457 -10.36 11.47 22.26
N GLU A 458 -9.67 10.38 22.59
CA GLU A 458 -8.29 10.41 23.06
C GLU A 458 -7.33 10.97 22.00
N GLU A 459 -7.49 10.57 20.73
CA GLU A 459 -6.74 11.11 19.60
C GLU A 459 -6.96 12.64 19.48
N ALA A 460 -8.21 13.08 19.54
CA ALA A 460 -8.56 14.50 19.44
C ALA A 460 -8.00 15.33 20.60
N ASN A 461 -8.03 14.78 21.82
CA ASN A 461 -7.47 15.42 23.01
C ASN A 461 -5.95 15.51 22.93
N ALA A 462 -5.27 14.44 22.50
CA ALA A 462 -3.82 14.44 22.31
C ALA A 462 -3.38 15.46 21.24
N ILE A 463 -4.12 15.54 20.13
CA ILE A 463 -3.85 16.55 19.08
C ILE A 463 -4.10 17.97 19.60
N SER A 464 -5.14 18.16 20.42
CA SER A 464 -5.43 19.46 21.03
C SER A 464 -4.32 19.93 21.97
N GLU A 465 -3.77 19.00 22.76
CA GLU A 465 -2.63 19.26 23.66
C GLU A 465 -1.35 19.58 22.86
N GLU A 466 -1.03 18.80 21.83
CA GLU A 466 0.13 19.07 20.95
C GLU A 466 0.03 20.42 20.21
N LEU A 467 -1.19 20.90 19.95
CA LEU A 467 -1.46 22.17 19.27
C LEU A 467 -1.74 23.34 20.24
N ASP A 468 -1.61 23.14 21.55
CA ASP A 468 -1.91 24.10 22.63
C ASP A 468 -3.31 24.76 22.50
N LYS A 469 -4.31 23.98 22.06
CA LYS A 469 -5.67 24.48 21.79
C LYS A 469 -6.62 24.44 22.99
N LYS A 470 -6.18 23.92 24.15
CA LYS A 470 -6.94 23.81 25.41
C LYS A 470 -8.33 23.15 25.30
N LEU A 471 -8.58 22.40 24.22
CA LEU A 471 -9.79 21.60 24.07
C LEU A 471 -9.59 20.27 24.78
N ASN A 472 -10.48 19.93 25.72
CA ASN A 472 -10.50 18.64 26.39
C ASN A 472 -11.94 18.09 26.34
N LEU A 473 -12.15 17.16 25.41
CA LEU A 473 -13.40 16.44 25.23
C LEU A 473 -13.53 15.44 26.39
N LYS A 474 -14.63 15.52 27.14
CA LYS A 474 -14.93 14.63 28.26
C LYS A 474 -15.76 13.45 27.80
#